data_AF-A0AAV9CQ41-F1
#
_entry.id   AF-A0AAV9CQ41-F1
#
_cell.length_a   1.000
_cell.length_b   1.000
_cell.length_c   1.000
_cell.angle_alpha   90.00
_cell.angle_beta   90.00
_cell.angle_gamma   90.00
#
_symmetry.space_group_name_H-M   'P 1'
#
loop_
_entity.id
_entity.type
_entity.pdbx_description
1 polymer ?
#
loop_
_entity_poly.entity_id
_entity_poly.type
_entity_poly.pdbx_seq_one_letter_code
_entity_poly.pdbx_strand_id
1 'polypeptide(L)'
;MEEDMSDRIARAKAEEARRQEALLGKRSKVLQMDLPRPPAASLDPIRNSLTKGTEDQSSFVPPTLIEQDDEMIWSFVYFGLHDGADSLITEEVQFLRVAMGHENESLNDFVKARDACQEDLMYFPGHHTYGLASVAGNNEKLAALQNEFDIVKKLDEEAKKAT
;
A
#
# COMPACT_ATOMS: atom_id res chain seq x y z
N MET A 1 43.58 1.31 -28.95
CA MET A 1 42.15 1.58 -29.19
C MET A 1 41.42 1.07 -27.97
N GLU A 2 41.19 1.97 -27.02
CA GLU A 2 40.45 1.70 -25.78
C GLU A 2 38.96 1.61 -26.14
N GLU A 3 38.43 0.39 -26.23
CA GLU A 3 36.99 0.22 -26.19
C GLU A 3 36.52 0.53 -24.76
N ASP A 4 35.74 1.60 -24.68
CA ASP A 4 35.37 2.35 -23.50
C ASP A 4 34.65 1.47 -22.46
N MET A 5 35.23 1.32 -21.27
CA MET A 5 34.61 0.61 -20.15
C MET A 5 33.21 1.16 -19.82
N SER A 6 32.96 2.43 -20.17
CA SER A 6 31.67 3.10 -20.07
C SER A 6 30.56 2.39 -20.86
N ASP A 7 30.84 1.89 -22.07
CA ASP A 7 29.84 1.22 -22.92
C ASP A 7 29.44 -0.16 -22.39
N ARG A 8 30.38 -0.86 -21.74
CA ARG A 8 30.12 -2.15 -21.09
C ARG A 8 29.23 -1.99 -19.86
N ILE A 9 29.48 -0.96 -19.06
CA ILE A 9 28.66 -0.63 -17.90
C ILE A 9 27.27 -0.18 -18.34
N ALA A 10 27.16 0.63 -19.40
CA ALA A 10 25.88 1.08 -19.94
C ALA A 10 25.01 -0.10 -20.41
N ARG A 11 25.59 -1.08 -21.12
CA ARG A 11 24.84 -2.28 -21.54
C ARG A 11 24.48 -3.20 -20.37
N ALA A 12 25.40 -3.42 -19.44
CA ALA A 12 25.13 -4.24 -18.26
C ALA A 12 23.99 -3.65 -17.41
N LYS A 13 24.01 -2.32 -17.20
CA LYS A 13 22.97 -1.60 -16.45
C LYS A 13 21.63 -1.61 -17.18
N ALA A 14 21.64 -1.51 -18.51
CA ALA A 14 20.42 -1.63 -19.32
C ALA A 14 19.84 -3.06 -19.32
N GLU A 15 20.67 -4.09 -19.22
CA GLU A 15 20.22 -5.47 -19.11
C GLU A 15 19.69 -5.80 -17.71
N GLU A 16 20.33 -5.30 -16.66
CA GLU A 16 19.82 -5.40 -15.29
C GLU A 16 18.51 -4.63 -15.10
N ALA A 17 18.40 -3.43 -15.69
CA ALA A 17 17.16 -2.65 -15.66
C ALA A 17 16.01 -3.40 -16.33
N ARG A 18 16.24 -4.03 -17.51
CA ARG A 18 15.23 -4.87 -18.16
C ARG A 18 14.89 -6.11 -17.36
N ARG A 19 15.87 -6.74 -16.70
CA ARG A 19 15.61 -7.87 -15.78
C ARG A 19 14.77 -7.44 -14.58
N GLN A 20 15.06 -6.28 -13.99
CA GLN A 20 14.30 -5.74 -12.87
C GLN A 20 12.90 -5.32 -13.28
N GLU A 21 12.72 -4.69 -14.44
CA GLU A 21 11.41 -4.34 -15.01
C GLU A 21 10.57 -5.59 -15.30
N ALA A 22 11.19 -6.64 -15.88
CA ALA A 22 10.54 -7.92 -16.09
C ALA A 22 10.16 -8.63 -14.77
N LEU A 23 10.92 -8.41 -13.69
CA LEU A 23 10.58 -8.90 -12.35
C LEU A 23 9.46 -8.07 -11.71
N LEU A 24 9.38 -6.77 -11.97
CA LEU A 24 8.28 -5.90 -11.50
C LEU A 24 6.96 -6.23 -12.20
N GLY A 25 6.99 -6.51 -13.52
CA GLY A 25 5.82 -7.01 -14.25
C GLY A 25 5.32 -8.37 -13.74
N LYS A 26 6.23 -9.21 -13.23
CA LYS A 26 5.89 -10.50 -12.59
C LYS A 26 5.41 -10.37 -11.14
N ARG A 27 5.59 -9.22 -10.48
CA ARG A 27 5.23 -9.01 -9.07
C ARG A 27 3.97 -8.17 -8.87
N SER A 28 3.59 -7.34 -9.83
CA SER A 28 2.34 -6.58 -9.74
C SER A 28 1.15 -7.43 -10.18
N LYS A 29 0.32 -7.83 -9.21
CA LYS A 29 -0.97 -8.51 -9.45
C LYS A 29 -1.91 -7.65 -10.31
N VAL A 30 -1.81 -6.31 -10.19
CA VAL A 30 -2.56 -5.33 -10.98
C VAL A 30 -2.20 -5.38 -12.47
N LEU A 31 -0.91 -5.56 -12.81
CA LEU A 31 -0.49 -5.74 -14.21
C LEU A 31 -0.78 -7.16 -14.76
N GLN A 32 -0.99 -8.15 -13.89
CA GLN A 32 -1.32 -9.53 -14.28
C GLN A 32 -2.81 -9.75 -14.55
N MET A 33 -3.68 -8.85 -14.12
CA MET A 33 -5.14 -9.01 -14.20
C MET A 33 -5.78 -8.30 -15.39
N ASP A 34 -5.04 -7.52 -16.20
CA ASP A 34 -5.55 -6.69 -17.32
C ASP A 34 -6.76 -5.79 -16.95
N LEU A 35 -6.98 -5.55 -15.64
CA LEU A 35 -8.07 -4.73 -15.14
C LEU A 35 -7.72 -3.24 -15.24
N PRO A 36 -8.70 -2.38 -15.55
CA PRO A 36 -8.48 -0.95 -15.64
C PRO A 36 -7.95 -0.42 -14.30
N ARG A 37 -6.81 0.28 -14.37
CA ARG A 37 -6.20 0.86 -13.18
C ARG A 37 -7.13 1.94 -12.60
N PRO A 38 -7.44 1.89 -11.30
CA PRO A 38 -8.21 2.96 -10.66
C PRO A 38 -7.47 4.31 -10.78
N PRO A 39 -8.16 5.42 -11.06
CA PRO A 39 -7.57 6.75 -11.12
C PRO A 39 -6.80 7.10 -9.84
N ALA A 40 -5.67 7.80 -9.92
CA ALA A 40 -4.85 8.08 -8.73
C ALA A 40 -5.62 8.80 -7.61
N ALA A 41 -6.58 9.67 -7.97
CA ALA A 41 -7.44 10.38 -7.01
C ALA A 41 -8.46 9.47 -6.30
N SER A 42 -8.81 8.31 -6.87
CA SER A 42 -9.74 7.38 -6.24
C SER A 42 -9.10 6.60 -5.08
N LEU A 43 -7.78 6.71 -4.92
CA LEU A 43 -7.04 6.11 -3.80
C LEU A 43 -6.89 7.07 -2.63
N ASP A 44 -7.31 8.33 -2.79
CA ASP A 44 -7.24 9.33 -1.71
C ASP A 44 -8.08 8.94 -0.49
N PRO A 45 -9.29 8.35 -0.59
CA PRO A 45 -10.02 7.84 0.57
C PRO A 45 -9.23 6.77 1.36
N ILE A 46 -8.58 5.85 0.64
CA ILE A 46 -7.76 4.78 1.23
C ILE A 46 -6.51 5.39 1.88
N ARG A 47 -5.83 6.32 1.21
CA ARG A 47 -4.67 7.05 1.74
C ARG A 47 -5.02 7.88 2.97
N ASN A 48 -6.17 8.55 2.96
CA ASN A 48 -6.63 9.41 4.05
C ASN A 48 -7.00 8.61 5.30
N SER A 49 -7.62 7.43 5.12
CA SER A 49 -7.88 6.48 6.21
C SER A 49 -6.59 5.99 6.88
N LEU A 50 -5.52 5.81 6.10
CA LEU A 50 -4.20 5.44 6.63
C LEU A 50 -3.42 6.62 7.26
N THR A 51 -3.85 7.88 7.11
CA THR A 51 -3.04 9.06 7.47
C THR A 51 -3.62 9.98 8.55
N LYS A 52 -4.72 9.64 9.24
CA LYS A 52 -5.22 10.46 10.37
C LYS A 52 -5.50 9.66 11.63
N GLY A 53 -4.76 9.98 12.70
CA GLY A 53 -4.95 9.39 14.02
C GLY A 53 -4.27 10.07 15.20
N THR A 54 -3.05 10.62 15.10
CA THR A 54 -2.42 11.32 16.25
C THR A 54 -1.44 12.42 15.81
N GLU A 55 -1.64 13.64 16.32
CA GLU A 55 -0.67 14.75 16.26
C GLU A 55 0.57 14.49 17.15
N ASP A 56 0.58 13.40 17.90
CA ASP A 56 1.78 12.92 18.58
C ASP A 56 2.67 12.16 17.58
N GLN A 57 3.74 12.82 17.18
CA GLN A 57 4.91 12.23 16.53
C GLN A 57 5.59 11.25 17.50
N SER A 58 4.97 10.10 17.76
CA SER A 58 5.62 8.96 18.40
C SER A 58 6.16 8.04 17.30
N SER A 59 7.46 7.76 17.42
CA SER A 59 8.34 7.15 16.42
C SER A 59 8.18 5.63 16.27
N PHE A 60 6.97 5.14 16.30
CA PHE A 60 6.68 3.73 16.20
C PHE A 60 5.55 3.62 15.20
N VAL A 61 5.74 2.80 14.17
CA VAL A 61 4.76 2.55 13.11
C VAL A 61 3.37 2.55 13.73
N PRO A 62 2.45 3.41 13.25
CA PRO A 62 1.11 3.43 13.82
C PRO A 62 0.58 1.99 13.67
N PRO A 63 0.10 1.36 14.76
CA PRO A 63 -0.67 0.14 14.58
C PRO A 63 -1.73 0.46 13.53
N THR A 64 -1.78 -0.34 12.46
CA THR A 64 -2.85 -0.21 11.48
C THR A 64 -4.15 -0.31 12.25
N LEU A 65 -5.13 0.55 11.93
CA LEU A 65 -6.48 0.52 12.51
C LEU A 65 -7.11 -0.88 12.49
N ILE A 66 -6.64 -1.79 11.62
CA ILE A 66 -7.01 -3.21 11.60
C ILE A 66 -6.80 -3.94 12.95
N GLU A 67 -5.77 -3.59 13.74
CA GLU A 67 -5.55 -4.20 15.07
C GLU A 67 -6.30 -3.48 16.20
N GLN A 68 -6.70 -2.22 16.01
CA GLN A 68 -7.49 -1.45 16.99
C GLN A 68 -9.01 -1.55 16.77
N ASP A 69 -9.45 -1.88 15.55
CA ASP A 69 -10.85 -1.94 15.18
C ASP A 69 -11.52 -3.26 15.62
N ASP A 70 -10.75 -4.32 15.89
CA ASP A 70 -11.32 -5.57 16.37
C ASP A 70 -12.09 -5.36 17.69
N GLU A 71 -11.58 -4.62 18.68
CA GLU A 71 -12.31 -4.42 19.94
C GLU A 71 -13.55 -3.49 19.82
N MET A 72 -13.54 -2.54 18.88
CA MET A 72 -14.63 -1.56 18.71
C MET A 72 -15.80 -2.11 17.89
N ILE A 73 -15.52 -2.98 16.91
CA ILE A 73 -16.55 -3.68 16.13
C ILE A 73 -17.34 -4.62 17.03
N TRP A 74 -16.67 -5.36 17.93
CA TRP A 74 -17.35 -6.24 18.89
C TRP A 74 -18.27 -5.48 19.87
N SER A 75 -17.90 -4.26 20.28
CA SER A 75 -18.77 -3.40 21.09
C SER A 75 -20.01 -2.91 20.33
N PHE A 76 -19.87 -2.58 19.05
CA PHE A 76 -20.94 -1.97 18.25
C PHE A 76 -21.94 -3.01 17.72
N VAL A 77 -21.45 -4.17 17.31
CA VAL A 77 -22.26 -5.32 16.88
C VAL A 77 -23.15 -5.84 18.01
N TYR A 78 -22.70 -5.72 19.27
CA TYR A 78 -23.44 -6.24 20.43
C TYR A 78 -24.63 -5.34 20.88
N PHE A 79 -24.75 -4.10 20.39
CA PHE A 79 -25.71 -3.11 20.91
C PHE A 79 -26.83 -2.64 19.94
N GLY A 80 -27.04 -3.31 18.81
CA GLY A 80 -28.29 -3.16 18.04
C GLY A 80 -28.30 -2.08 16.94
N LEU A 81 -27.17 -1.88 16.26
CA LEU A 81 -27.03 -0.94 15.14
C LEU A 81 -26.71 -1.65 13.80
N HIS A 82 -27.03 -2.94 13.69
CA HIS A 82 -26.67 -3.78 12.54
C HIS A 82 -27.27 -3.27 11.23
N ASP A 83 -28.58 -2.99 11.21
CA ASP A 83 -29.27 -2.56 9.97
C ASP A 83 -28.80 -1.18 9.48
N GLY A 84 -28.45 -0.28 10.42
CA GLY A 84 -27.93 1.04 10.10
C GLY A 84 -26.49 0.98 9.57
N ALA A 85 -25.64 0.17 10.22
CA ALA A 85 -24.27 -0.04 9.80
C ALA A 85 -24.17 -0.74 8.44
N ASP A 86 -24.98 -1.78 8.20
CA ASP A 86 -24.99 -2.52 6.94
C ASP A 86 -25.31 -1.63 5.74
N SER A 87 -26.26 -0.69 5.91
CA SER A 87 -26.63 0.27 4.86
C SER A 87 -25.49 1.24 4.52
N LEU A 88 -24.79 1.76 5.54
CA LEU A 88 -23.67 2.68 5.38
C LEU A 88 -22.46 1.98 4.76
N ILE A 89 -22.16 0.76 5.19
CA ILE A 89 -21.08 -0.07 4.64
C ILE A 89 -21.38 -0.39 3.16
N THR A 90 -22.63 -0.72 2.84
CA THR A 90 -23.01 -1.02 1.45
C THR A 90 -22.88 0.21 0.56
N GLU A 91 -23.28 1.39 1.03
CA GLU A 91 -23.15 2.64 0.29
C GLU A 91 -21.68 3.01 0.05
N GLU A 92 -20.83 2.85 1.06
CA GLU A 92 -19.39 3.10 0.96
C GLU A 92 -18.72 2.17 -0.06
N VAL A 93 -19.05 0.87 -0.04
CA VAL A 93 -18.52 -0.11 -1.01
C VAL A 93 -18.93 0.26 -2.44
N GLN A 94 -20.16 0.73 -2.66
CA GLN A 94 -20.59 1.18 -3.99
C GLN A 94 -19.85 2.44 -4.42
N PHE A 95 -19.67 3.41 -3.52
CA PHE A 95 -18.89 4.62 -3.80
C PHE A 95 -17.45 4.25 -4.19
N LEU A 96 -16.80 3.37 -3.44
CA LEU A 96 -15.44 2.90 -3.73
C LEU A 96 -15.38 2.11 -5.04
N ARG A 97 -16.38 1.28 -5.36
CA ARG A 97 -16.46 0.58 -6.67
C ARG A 97 -16.44 1.56 -7.83
N VAL A 98 -17.30 2.58 -7.79
CA VAL A 98 -17.38 3.59 -8.84
C VAL A 98 -16.10 4.42 -8.90
N ALA A 99 -15.59 4.86 -7.75
CA ALA A 99 -14.36 5.65 -7.69
C ALA A 99 -13.18 4.89 -8.31
N MET A 100 -13.08 3.58 -8.03
CA MET A 100 -12.04 2.72 -8.58
C MET A 100 -12.29 2.27 -10.04
N GLY A 101 -13.37 2.70 -10.69
CA GLY A 101 -13.70 2.31 -12.07
C GLY A 101 -14.17 0.85 -12.22
N HIS A 102 -14.69 0.28 -11.14
CA HIS A 102 -15.20 -1.09 -11.04
C HIS A 102 -16.74 -1.11 -10.94
N GLU A 103 -17.42 -0.09 -11.49
CA GLU A 103 -18.89 -0.01 -11.45
C GLU A 103 -19.58 -1.19 -12.16
N ASN A 104 -18.93 -1.72 -13.22
CA ASN A 104 -19.45 -2.81 -14.03
C ASN A 104 -18.93 -4.20 -13.63
N GLU A 105 -17.93 -4.26 -12.74
CA GLU A 105 -17.29 -5.51 -12.32
C GLU A 105 -18.04 -6.19 -11.18
N SER A 106 -17.87 -7.50 -10.97
CA SER A 106 -18.51 -8.17 -9.84
C SER A 106 -17.96 -7.66 -8.49
N LEU A 107 -18.75 -7.73 -7.42
CA LEU A 107 -18.29 -7.35 -6.07
C LEU A 107 -17.02 -8.12 -5.68
N ASN A 108 -16.95 -9.40 -6.03
CA ASN A 108 -15.80 -10.26 -5.75
C ASN A 108 -14.54 -9.79 -6.49
N ASP A 109 -14.67 -9.31 -7.73
CA ASP A 109 -13.52 -8.82 -8.49
C ASP A 109 -13.09 -7.43 -8.01
N PHE A 110 -14.03 -6.58 -7.59
CA PHE A 110 -13.71 -5.35 -6.86
C PHE A 110 -12.92 -5.62 -5.57
N VAL A 111 -13.34 -6.59 -4.75
CA VAL A 111 -12.64 -6.93 -3.51
C VAL A 111 -11.20 -7.37 -3.81
N LYS A 112 -11.00 -8.23 -4.82
CA LYS A 112 -9.65 -8.63 -5.25
C LYS A 112 -8.81 -7.43 -5.70
N ALA A 113 -9.39 -6.51 -6.47
CA ALA A 113 -8.68 -5.33 -6.95
C ALA A 113 -8.32 -4.38 -5.80
N ARG A 114 -9.24 -4.20 -4.84
CA ARG A 114 -9.06 -3.41 -3.62
C ARG A 114 -7.94 -3.99 -2.75
N ASP A 115 -8.00 -5.30 -2.47
CA ASP A 115 -6.99 -5.99 -1.67
C ASP A 115 -5.61 -5.94 -2.34
N ALA A 116 -5.55 -6.11 -3.67
CA ALA A 116 -4.31 -5.98 -4.43
C ALA A 116 -3.74 -4.55 -4.39
N CYS A 117 -4.58 -3.52 -4.42
CA CYS A 117 -4.13 -2.12 -4.25
C CYS A 117 -3.60 -1.88 -2.84
N GLN A 118 -4.27 -2.43 -1.82
CA GLN A 118 -3.87 -2.31 -0.44
C GLN A 118 -2.52 -3.01 -0.16
N GLU A 119 -2.29 -4.20 -0.74
CA GLU A 119 -1.00 -4.90 -0.68
C GLU A 119 0.13 -4.12 -1.36
N ASP A 120 -0.17 -3.29 -2.37
CA ASP A 120 0.82 -2.47 -3.08
C ASP A 120 1.08 -1.11 -2.41
N LEU A 121 0.35 -0.75 -1.35
CA LEU A 121 0.59 0.49 -0.62
C LEU A 121 1.86 0.41 0.22
N MET A 122 2.69 1.43 0.09
CA MET A 122 3.96 1.60 0.81
C MET A 122 4.00 2.98 1.43
N TYR A 123 4.54 3.09 2.65
CA TYR A 123 4.72 4.38 3.31
C TYR A 123 5.96 5.09 2.77
N PHE A 124 5.79 6.29 2.22
CA PHE A 124 6.89 7.10 1.71
C PHE A 124 7.30 8.17 2.73
N PRO A 125 8.46 8.01 3.40
CA PRO A 125 8.87 8.90 4.49
C PRO A 125 9.17 10.32 4.02
N GLY A 126 9.59 10.51 2.76
CA GLY A 126 9.87 11.84 2.21
C GLY A 126 8.63 12.73 2.06
N HIS A 127 7.44 12.13 2.01
CA HIS A 127 6.16 12.83 1.86
C HIS A 127 5.19 12.55 3.00
N HIS A 128 5.61 11.76 4.00
CA HIS A 128 4.78 11.31 5.12
C HIS A 128 3.42 10.75 4.69
N THR A 129 3.37 9.99 3.59
CA THR A 129 2.11 9.49 3.04
C THR A 129 2.26 8.09 2.47
N TYR A 130 1.17 7.33 2.48
CA TYR A 130 1.11 6.06 1.76
C TYR A 130 0.93 6.31 0.27
N GLY A 131 1.54 5.49 -0.58
CA GLY A 131 1.32 5.53 -2.01
C GLY A 131 1.53 4.16 -2.63
N LEU A 132 1.07 4.00 -3.86
CA LEU A 132 1.27 2.74 -4.57
C LEU A 132 2.75 2.56 -4.93
N ALA A 133 3.34 1.45 -4.48
CA ALA A 133 4.68 1.07 -4.84
C ALA A 133 4.80 0.85 -6.37
N SER A 134 3.73 0.47 -7.06
CA SER A 134 3.75 0.33 -8.52
C SER A 134 3.93 1.64 -9.29
N VAL A 135 3.68 2.82 -8.70
CA VAL A 135 3.86 4.14 -9.38
C VAL A 135 5.04 4.95 -8.86
N ALA A 136 5.54 4.62 -7.67
CA ALA A 136 6.63 5.36 -7.06
C ALA A 136 7.96 5.18 -7.80
N GLY A 137 8.85 6.16 -7.67
CA GLY A 137 10.21 6.07 -8.19
C GLY A 137 11.06 5.07 -7.39
N ASN A 138 12.08 4.47 -8.02
CA ASN A 138 12.95 3.49 -7.33
C ASN A 138 13.61 4.06 -6.06
N ASN A 139 14.01 5.34 -6.09
CA ASN A 139 14.62 5.98 -4.93
C ASN A 139 13.64 6.13 -3.76
N GLU A 140 12.38 6.45 -4.05
CA GLU A 140 11.32 6.57 -3.04
C GLU A 140 11.03 5.21 -2.39
N LYS A 141 10.98 4.14 -3.20
CA LYS A 141 10.82 2.77 -2.69
C LYS A 141 12.00 2.34 -1.81
N LEU A 142 13.23 2.66 -2.21
CA LEU A 142 14.41 2.36 -1.40
C LEU A 142 14.37 3.10 -0.06
N ALA A 143 13.98 4.37 -0.06
CA ALA A 143 13.83 5.15 1.18
C ALA A 143 12.74 4.57 2.09
N ALA A 144 11.61 4.13 1.52
CA ALA A 144 10.54 3.47 2.26
C ALA A 144 11.00 2.15 2.90
N LEU A 145 11.66 1.27 2.13
CA LEU A 145 12.19 0.00 2.63
C LEU A 145 13.25 0.20 3.72
N GLN A 146 14.13 1.19 3.56
CA GLN A 146 15.12 1.52 4.59
C GLN A 146 14.44 1.97 5.88
N ASN A 147 13.40 2.79 5.78
CA ASN A 147 12.62 3.23 6.94
C ASN A 147 11.95 2.05 7.66
N GLU A 148 11.34 1.11 6.93
CA GLU A 148 10.78 -0.11 7.51
C GLU A 148 11.85 -0.96 8.21
N PHE A 149 13.01 -1.14 7.60
CA PHE A 149 14.12 -1.88 8.20
C PHE A 149 14.59 -1.25 9.51
N ASP A 150 14.74 0.08 9.54
CA ASP A 150 15.19 0.80 10.73
C ASP A 150 14.18 0.70 11.88
N ILE A 151 12.88 0.68 11.58
CA ILE A 151 11.81 0.45 12.56
C ILE A 151 11.91 -0.97 13.13
N VAL A 152 11.96 -1.99 12.27
CA VAL A 152 12.05 -3.41 12.69
C VAL A 152 13.31 -3.64 13.54
N LYS A 153 14.42 -2.99 13.19
CA LYS A 153 15.64 -3.05 13.98
C LYS A 153 15.47 -2.43 15.37
N LYS A 154 14.81 -1.27 15.48
CA LYS A 154 14.54 -0.65 16.79
C LYS A 154 13.65 -1.55 17.65
N LEU A 155 12.62 -2.13 17.05
CA LEU A 155 11.72 -3.11 17.66
C LEU A 155 12.48 -4.31 18.25
N ASP A 156 13.39 -4.89 17.47
CA ASP A 156 14.22 -6.02 17.91
C ASP A 156 15.15 -5.63 19.08
N GLU A 157 15.76 -4.44 19.03
CA GLU A 157 16.58 -3.91 20.13
C GLU A 157 15.77 -3.60 21.38
N GLU A 158 14.52 -3.15 21.26
CA GLU A 158 13.60 -2.96 22.37
C GLU A 158 13.14 -4.30 22.97
N ALA A 159 12.82 -5.29 22.13
CA ALA A 159 12.46 -6.63 22.57
C ALA A 159 13.59 -7.29 23.38
N LYS A 160 14.85 -7.14 22.95
CA LYS A 160 16.04 -7.61 23.68
C LYS A 160 16.27 -6.89 25.00
N LYS A 161 15.84 -5.63 25.15
CA LYS A 161 15.94 -4.88 26.42
C LYS A 161 14.84 -5.26 27.41
N ALA A 162 13.74 -5.82 26.92
CA ALA A 162 12.60 -6.26 27.73
C ALA A 162 12.73 -7.71 28.24
N THR A 163 13.81 -8.41 27.89
CA THR A 163 14.16 -9.77 28.36
C THR A 163 15.39 -9.76 29.25
#